data_AF-A0A0G3BDR9-F1
#
_entry.id   AF-A0A0G3BDR9-F1
#
_cell.length_a   1.000
_cell.length_b   1.000
_cell.length_c   1.000
_cell.angle_alpha   90.00
_cell.angle_beta   90.00
_cell.angle_gamma   90.00
#
_symmetry.space_group_name_H-M   'P 1'
#
loop_
_entity.id
_entity.type
_entity.pdbx_description
1 polymer ?
#
loop_
_entity_poly.entity_id
_entity_poly.type
_entity_poly.pdbx_seq_one_letter_code
_entity_poly.pdbx_strand_id
1 'polypeptide(L)' 'MATNVHRTVQLWRVVFIEDRVYRIRPSAAGPWHPDKGHAERWMHWFAQLGFKVSLESNQR' A
#
# COMPACT_ATOMS: atom_id res chain seq x y z
N MET A 1 25.50 27.08 -1.76
CA MET A 1 24.76 26.36 -0.71
C MET A 1 23.54 25.74 -1.35
N ALA A 2 23.57 24.43 -1.65
CA ALA A 2 22.43 23.74 -2.26
C ALA A 2 21.61 23.07 -1.15
N THR A 3 20.42 23.59 -0.89
CA THR A 3 19.50 23.05 0.11
C THR A 3 18.92 21.76 -0.46
N ASN A 4 19.40 20.62 0.03
CA ASN A 4 18.93 19.31 -0.41
C ASN A 4 17.53 19.07 0.21
N VAL A 5 16.49 19.47 -0.51
CA VAL A 5 15.09 19.20 -0.11
C VAL A 5 14.84 17.72 -0.39
N HIS A 6 15.03 16.87 0.62
CA HIS A 6 14.54 15.49 0.58
C HIS A 6 13.01 15.53 0.47
N ARG A 7 12.48 15.52 -0.76
CA ARG A 7 11.07 15.23 -0.98
C ARG A 7 10.85 13.78 -0.57
N THR A 8 10.36 13.56 0.63
CA THR A 8 9.82 12.27 1.05
C THR A 8 8.58 11.99 0.19
N VAL A 9 8.78 11.28 -0.92
CA VAL A 9 7.67 10.84 -1.76
C VAL A 9 6.84 9.87 -0.93
N GLN A 10 5.60 10.24 -0.66
CA GLN A 10 4.64 9.34 -0.04
C GLN A 10 4.29 8.26 -1.06
N LEU A 11 4.48 7.01 -0.67
CA LEU A 11 4.19 5.83 -1.47
C LEU A 11 3.07 5.06 -0.80
N TRP A 12 2.27 4.41 -1.63
CA TRP A 12 1.10 3.64 -1.25
C TRP A 12 1.19 2.24 -1.83
N ARG A 13 0.77 1.22 -1.08
CA ARG A 13 0.67 -0.15 -1.59
C ARG A 13 -0.55 -0.84 -1.03
N VAL A 14 -0.98 -1.90 -1.71
CA VAL A 14 -2.02 -2.80 -1.21
C VAL A 14 -1.37 -3.90 -0.37
N VAL A 15 -1.90 -4.16 0.82
CA VAL A 15 -1.47 -5.25 1.70
C VAL A 15 -2.61 -6.23 1.92
N PHE A 16 -2.31 -7.52 1.91
CA PHE A 16 -3.30 -8.57 2.13
C PHE A 16 -3.38 -8.93 3.63
N ILE A 17 -4.60 -9.07 4.13
CA ILE A 17 -4.93 -9.37 5.53
C ILE A 17 -5.43 -10.81 5.60
N GLU A 18 -4.77 -11.65 6.40
CA GLU A 18 -5.28 -12.98 6.72
C GLU A 18 -6.23 -12.94 7.93
N ASP A 19 -7.31 -13.73 7.85
CA ASP A 19 -8.43 -13.71 8.81
C ASP A 19 -8.08 -14.28 10.20
N ARG A 20 -7.10 -15.19 10.29
CA ARG A 20 -6.88 -15.97 11.52
C ARG A 20 -6.28 -15.16 12.67
N VAL A 21 -5.54 -14.11 12.35
CA VAL A 21 -4.98 -13.10 13.25
C VAL A 21 -4.63 -11.96 12.30
N TYR A 22 -5.19 -10.76 12.44
CA TYR A 22 -4.97 -9.57 11.58
C TYR A 22 -3.48 -9.18 11.37
N ARG A 23 -2.70 -10.06 10.73
CA ARG A 23 -1.29 -9.92 10.46
C ARG A 23 -1.19 -9.62 8.98
N ILE A 24 -0.68 -8.43 8.68
CA ILE A 24 -0.24 -8.08 7.34
C ILE A 24 0.95 -8.98 7.03
N ARG A 25 0.88 -9.78 5.97
CA ARG A 25 2.05 -10.50 5.48
C ARG A 25 2.86 -9.57 4.58
N PRO A 26 4.11 -9.22 4.92
CA PRO A 26 4.95 -8.38 4.08
C PRO A 26 5.22 -8.99 2.70
N SER A 27 5.19 -10.32 2.60
CA SER A 27 5.33 -11.08 1.35
C SER A 27 4.05 -11.10 0.49
N ALA A 28 2.91 -10.69 1.04
CA ALA A 28 1.65 -10.52 0.33
C ALA A 28 1.31 -9.03 0.30
N ALA A 29 2.21 -8.23 -0.27
CA ALA A 29 2.00 -6.81 -0.50
C ALA A 29 2.25 -6.50 -1.99
N GLY A 30 1.38 -5.69 -2.57
CA GLY A 30 1.56 -5.16 -3.91
C GLY A 30 2.73 -4.17 -3.98
N PRO A 31 3.10 -3.75 -5.21
CA PRO A 31 4.16 -2.77 -5.40
C PRO A 31 3.79 -1.42 -4.78
N TRP A 32 4.82 -0.65 -4.40
CA TRP A 32 4.65 0.74 -3.98
C TRP A 32 4.34 1.62 -5.19
N HIS A 33 3.39 2.54 -5.01
CA HIS A 33 2.95 3.49 -6.03
C HIS A 33 2.86 4.91 -5.45
N PRO A 34 3.35 5.95 -6.15
CA PRO A 34 3.30 7.32 -5.66
C PRO A 34 1.89 7.94 -5.71
N ASP A 35 1.05 7.52 -6.66
CA ASP A 35 -0.35 7.95 -6.72
C ASP A 35 -1.23 7.00 -5.89
N LYS A 36 -1.87 7.58 -4.86
CA LYS A 36 -2.82 6.89 -3.98
C LYS A 36 -4.01 6.33 -4.74
N GLY A 37 -4.56 7.07 -5.70
CA GLY A 37 -5.76 6.67 -6.44
C GLY A 37 -5.50 5.41 -7.27
N HIS A 38 -4.28 5.24 -7.77
CA HIS A 38 -3.88 4.00 -8.45
C HIS A 38 -3.84 2.80 -7.48
N ALA A 39 -3.27 2.97 -6.29
CA ALA A 39 -3.24 1.92 -5.29
C ALA A 39 -4.65 1.58 -4.75
N GLU A 40 -5.54 2.56 -4.65
CA GLU A 40 -6.97 2.35 -4.32
C GLU A 40 -7.68 1.52 -5.38
N ARG A 41 -7.44 1.77 -6.68
CA ARG A 41 -7.99 0.95 -7.77
C ARG A 41 -7.57 -0.52 -7.65
N TRP A 42 -6.30 -0.78 -7.33
CA TRP A 42 -5.83 -2.15 -7.06
C TRP A 42 -6.53 -2.76 -5.86
N MET A 43 -6.66 -2.00 -4.75
CA MET A 43 -7.36 -2.46 -3.55
C MET A 43 -8.81 -2.86 -3.88
N HIS A 44 -9.53 -2.04 -4.64
CA HIS A 44 -10.89 -2.34 -5.07
C HIS A 44 -10.96 -3.60 -5.95
N TRP A 45 -10.03 -3.75 -6.89
CA TRP A 45 -9.95 -4.95 -7.73
C TRP A 45 -9.73 -6.22 -6.90
N PHE A 46 -8.78 -6.21 -5.95
CA PHE A 46 -8.55 -7.35 -5.06
C PHE A 46 -9.73 -7.62 -4.11
N ALA A 47 -10.39 -6.58 -3.62
CA ALA A 47 -11.60 -6.73 -2.80
C ALA A 47 -12.74 -7.38 -3.58
N GLN A 48 -12.92 -7.03 -4.86
CA GLN A 48 -13.89 -7.67 -5.75
C GLN A 48 -13.60 -9.15 -6.00
N LEU A 49 -12.34 -9.57 -5.95
CA LEU A 49 -11.93 -10.97 -6.01
C LEU A 49 -12.13 -11.73 -4.69
N GLY A 50 -12.61 -11.06 -3.63
CA GLY A 50 -12.87 -11.66 -2.32
C GLY A 50 -11.69 -11.64 -1.35
N PHE A 51 -10.58 -10.97 -1.70
CA PHE A 51 -9.46 -10.82 -0.79
C PHE A 51 -9.74 -9.72 0.25
N LYS A 52 -9.36 -9.97 1.49
CA LYS A 52 -9.27 -8.92 2.52
C LYS A 52 -7.96 -8.17 2.30
N VAL A 53 -8.06 -6.91 1.88
CA VAL A 53 -6.92 -6.05 1.57
C VAL A 53 -7.06 -4.70 2.25
N SER A 54 -5.94 -4.00 2.45
CA SER A 54 -5.89 -2.62 2.95
C SER A 54 -4.81 -1.81 2.24
N LEU A 55 -4.85 -0.50 2.40
CA LEU A 55 -3.87 0.44 1.85
C LEU A 55 -2.84 0.79 2.94
N GLU A 56 -1.56 0.66 2.60
CA GLU A 56 -0.45 1.05 3.49
C GLU A 56 0.35 2.20 2.87
N SER A 57 0.79 3.16 3.69
CA SER A 57 1.72 4.22 3.30
C SER A 57 3.13 3.95 3.84
N ASN A 58 4.15 4.42 3.14
CA ASN A 58 5.55 4.33 3.60
C ASN A 58 5.93 5.36 4.68
N GLN A 59 5.01 6.26 5.06
CA GLN A 59 5.24 7.35 6.01
C GLN A 59 4.59 7.07 7.38
N ARG A 60 4.67 5.81 7.85
CA ARG A 60 4.02 5.38 9.08
C ARG A 60 4.74 5.84 10.34
#